data_AF-A0A7G8VJL6-F1
#
_entry.id   AF-A0A7G8VJL6-F1
#
_cell.length_a   1.000
_cell.length_b   1.000
_cell.length_c   1.000
_cell.angle_alpha   90.00
_cell.angle_beta   90.00
_cell.angle_gamma   90.00
#
_symmetry.space_group_name_H-M   'P 1'
#
loop_
_entity.id
_entity.type
_entity.pdbx_description
1 polymer ?
#
loop_
_entity_poly.entity_id
_entity_poly.type
_entity_poly.pdbx_seq_one_letter_code
_entity_poly.pdbx_strand_id
1 'polypeptide(L)'
;MTMRSFIHLACVASAGFLMAACNSTSVRVGGAPEASVKNCVAAAARELRVPPASIVVDSGSTPRDGVYTINLKVGSQARSAVCTTDENSAVLGVVYKRPE
;
A
#
# COMPACT_ATOMS: atom_id res chain seq x y z
N MET A 1 -21.15 18.76 -47.60
CA MET A 1 -21.31 20.20 -47.32
C MET A 1 -20.77 20.46 -45.92
N THR A 2 -19.71 21.24 -45.85
CA THR A 2 -18.97 21.66 -44.67
C THR A 2 -19.76 22.70 -43.89
N MET A 3 -19.86 22.56 -42.57
CA MET A 3 -20.01 23.74 -41.71
C MET A 3 -19.22 23.52 -40.41
N ARG A 4 -18.18 24.34 -40.28
CA ARG A 4 -17.40 24.56 -39.05
C ARG A 4 -18.15 25.60 -38.23
N SER A 5 -18.18 25.51 -36.91
CA SER A 5 -18.00 26.71 -36.08
C SER A 5 -17.69 26.36 -34.63
N PHE A 6 -16.66 27.02 -34.12
CA PHE A 6 -16.09 26.95 -32.79
C PHE A 6 -16.86 27.90 -31.86
N ILE A 7 -17.27 27.46 -30.66
CA ILE A 7 -17.51 28.36 -29.53
C ILE A 7 -16.93 27.74 -28.25
N HIS A 8 -16.05 28.52 -27.64
CA HIS A 8 -15.27 28.27 -26.43
C HIS A 8 -16.09 28.36 -25.13
N LEU A 9 -15.52 27.73 -24.09
CA LEU A 9 -15.55 28.11 -22.66
C LEU A 9 -16.89 28.37 -21.95
N ALA A 10 -17.22 27.47 -21.01
CA ALA A 10 -17.73 27.79 -19.67
C ALA A 10 -17.43 26.57 -18.77
N CYS A 11 -16.38 26.61 -17.95
CA CYS A 11 -16.38 27.07 -16.56
C CYS A 11 -17.20 26.17 -15.61
N VAL A 12 -16.45 25.36 -14.83
CA VAL A 12 -16.66 25.02 -13.40
C VAL A 12 -18.01 24.42 -12.97
N ALA A 13 -17.99 23.14 -12.59
CA ALA A 13 -18.62 22.68 -11.34
C ALA A 13 -18.13 21.28 -10.95
N SER A 14 -17.61 21.21 -9.74
CA SER A 14 -17.09 20.09 -8.98
C SER A 14 -18.15 19.13 -8.44
N ALA A 15 -17.66 17.97 -7.99
CA ALA A 15 -18.23 17.09 -6.95
C ALA A 15 -19.24 16.01 -7.39
N GLY A 16 -18.77 14.77 -7.36
CA GLY A 16 -19.57 13.55 -7.41
C GLY A 16 -18.74 12.38 -6.87
N PHE A 17 -18.34 12.51 -5.60
CA PHE A 17 -17.53 11.57 -4.84
C PHE A 17 -18.31 10.26 -4.58
N LEU A 18 -17.64 9.13 -4.83
CA LEU A 18 -17.75 7.83 -4.15
C LEU A 18 -19.11 7.11 -4.07
N MET A 19 -19.19 5.98 -4.76
CA MET A 19 -19.71 4.73 -4.18
C MET A 19 -18.70 3.62 -4.46
N ALA A 20 -17.66 3.57 -3.63
CA ALA A 20 -16.74 2.45 -3.54
C ALA A 20 -17.38 1.37 -2.66
N ALA A 21 -18.10 0.43 -3.28
CA ALA A 21 -18.51 -0.81 -2.63
C ALA A 21 -17.56 -1.96 -3.02
N CYS A 22 -16.26 -1.79 -2.76
CA CYS A 22 -15.34 -2.92 -2.72
C CYS A 22 -15.41 -3.52 -1.31
N ASN A 23 -16.41 -4.37 -1.11
CA ASN A 23 -16.48 -5.28 0.03
C ASN A 23 -15.41 -6.37 -0.17
N SER A 24 -14.13 -5.99 -0.06
CA SER A 24 -13.02 -6.92 -0.07
C SER A 24 -12.89 -7.44 1.35
N THR A 25 -13.41 -8.64 1.56
CA THR A 25 -13.17 -9.47 2.73
C THR A 25 -11.67 -9.47 2.99
N SER A 26 -11.25 -8.62 3.93
CA SER A 26 -9.86 -8.34 4.23
C SER A 26 -9.15 -9.64 4.54
N VAL A 27 -8.32 -10.12 3.62
CA VAL A 27 -7.37 -11.19 3.89
C VAL A 27 -6.36 -10.61 4.87
N ARG A 28 -6.70 -10.66 6.15
CA ARG A 28 -5.82 -10.24 7.23
C ARG A 28 -4.69 -11.24 7.29
N VAL A 29 -3.57 -10.92 6.64
CA VAL A 29 -2.33 -11.64 6.88
C VAL A 29 -1.91 -11.30 8.32
N GLY A 30 -2.22 -12.19 9.26
CA GLY A 30 -1.88 -12.07 10.68
C GLY A 30 -2.45 -10.84 11.42
N GLY A 31 -3.57 -10.28 10.95
CA GLY A 31 -4.29 -9.20 11.64
C GLY A 31 -4.12 -7.79 11.06
N ALA A 32 -3.14 -7.57 10.17
CA ALA A 32 -2.94 -6.30 9.47
C ALA A 32 -3.89 -6.16 8.26
N PRO A 33 -4.43 -4.95 7.98
CA PRO A 33 -5.28 -4.72 6.81
C PRO A 33 -4.47 -4.85 5.50
N GLU A 34 -5.13 -5.31 4.43
CA GLU A 34 -4.48 -5.54 3.13
C GLU A 34 -3.89 -4.25 2.53
N ALA A 35 -4.49 -3.09 2.83
CA ALA A 35 -3.97 -1.79 2.44
C ALA A 35 -2.59 -1.53 3.06
N SER A 36 -2.43 -1.79 4.37
CA SER A 36 -1.13 -1.72 5.04
C SER A 36 -0.11 -2.64 4.40
N VAL A 37 -0.51 -3.87 4.06
CA VAL A 37 0.38 -4.85 3.43
C VAL A 37 0.87 -4.34 2.06
N LYS A 38 -0.04 -3.86 1.20
CA LYS A 38 0.32 -3.33 -0.13
C LYS A 38 1.21 -2.09 -0.02
N ASN A 39 0.88 -1.18 0.88
CA ASN A 39 1.68 0.03 1.11
C ASN A 39 3.07 -0.32 1.63
N CYS A 40 3.18 -1.29 2.54
CA CYS A 40 4.45 -1.81 3.04
C CYS A 40 5.31 -2.44 1.95
N VAL A 41 4.73 -3.26 1.07
CA VAL A 41 5.46 -3.84 -0.07
C VAL A 41 5.96 -2.75 -1.01
N ALA A 42 5.13 -1.75 -1.31
CA ALA A 42 5.52 -0.62 -2.16
C ALA A 42 6.62 0.24 -1.52
N ALA A 43 6.52 0.54 -0.23
CA ALA A 43 7.53 1.27 0.52
C ALA A 43 8.84 0.49 0.60
N ALA A 44 8.79 -0.80 0.94
CA ALA A 44 9.96 -1.66 1.01
C ALA A 44 10.64 -1.81 -0.36
N ALA A 45 9.89 -1.91 -1.46
CA ALA A 45 10.46 -1.93 -2.80
C ALA A 45 11.26 -0.66 -3.10
N ARG A 46 10.75 0.51 -2.69
CA ARG A 46 11.39 1.82 -2.87
C ARG A 46 12.63 1.99 -1.97
N GLU A 47 12.46 1.76 -0.67
CA GLU A 47 13.52 1.90 0.34
C GLU A 47 14.68 0.93 0.09
N LEU A 48 14.35 -0.33 -0.20
CA LEU A 48 15.35 -1.39 -0.36
C LEU A 48 15.87 -1.50 -1.79
N ARG A 49 15.32 -0.71 -2.73
CA ARG A 49 15.66 -0.70 -4.17
C ARG A 49 15.56 -2.09 -4.81
N VAL A 50 14.50 -2.81 -4.49
CA VAL A 50 14.22 -4.16 -5.02
C VAL A 50 12.89 -4.16 -5.76
N PRO A 51 12.69 -5.07 -6.74
CA PRO A 51 11.38 -5.23 -7.36
C PRO A 51 10.33 -5.64 -6.33
N PRO A 52 9.10 -5.09 -6.39
CA PRO A 52 8.03 -5.47 -5.46
C PRO A 52 7.67 -6.95 -5.57
N ALA A 53 7.82 -7.56 -6.75
CA ALA A 53 7.64 -8.99 -6.96
C ALA A 53 8.66 -9.87 -6.19
N SER A 54 9.77 -9.28 -5.75
CA SER A 54 10.78 -9.95 -4.92
C SER A 54 10.49 -9.82 -3.42
N ILE A 55 9.37 -9.21 -3.03
CA ILE A 55 8.99 -9.03 -1.63
C ILE A 55 7.78 -9.90 -1.34
N VAL A 56 7.96 -10.84 -0.41
CA VAL A 56 6.89 -11.73 0.04
C VAL A 56 6.50 -11.34 1.45
N VAL A 57 5.20 -11.28 1.72
CA VAL A 57 4.68 -11.02 3.05
C VAL A 57 4.75 -12.33 3.83
N ASP A 58 5.47 -12.32 4.93
CA ASP A 58 5.64 -13.50 5.79
C ASP A 58 4.51 -13.58 6.81
N SER A 59 4.35 -12.51 7.59
CA SER A 59 3.36 -12.44 8.66
C SER A 59 3.03 -10.98 8.98
N GLY A 60 1.77 -10.70 9.25
CA GLY A 60 1.38 -9.45 9.91
C GLY A 60 1.12 -9.71 11.38
N SER A 61 1.24 -8.69 12.20
CA SER A 61 0.74 -8.69 13.56
C SER A 61 0.21 -7.30 13.88
N THR A 62 -0.71 -7.25 14.84
CA THR A 62 -1.23 -6.00 15.38
C THR A 62 -0.61 -5.78 16.76
N PRO A 63 0.57 -5.14 16.86
CA PRO A 63 0.99 -4.57 18.12
C PRO A 63 -0.14 -3.73 18.73
N ARG A 64 -0.25 -3.72 20.06
CA ARG A 64 -1.08 -2.74 20.76
C ARG A 64 -0.69 -1.32 20.28
N ASP A 65 -1.66 -0.41 20.34
CA ASP A 65 -1.52 1.02 19.98
C ASP A 65 -1.72 1.39 18.50
N GLY A 66 -2.48 0.58 17.74
CA GLY A 66 -2.92 0.97 16.39
C GLY A 66 -1.81 0.95 15.33
N VAL A 67 -0.62 0.48 15.67
CA VAL A 67 0.48 0.24 14.74
C VAL A 67 0.47 -1.23 14.33
N TYR A 68 0.38 -1.51 13.05
CA TYR A 68 0.55 -2.85 12.47
C TYR A 68 2.01 -3.09 12.11
N THR A 69 2.49 -4.28 12.43
CA THR A 69 3.82 -4.75 12.06
C THR A 69 3.71 -5.83 11.00
N ILE A 70 4.38 -5.67 9.88
CA ILE A 70 4.34 -6.56 8.73
C ILE A 70 5.76 -7.07 8.48
N ASN A 71 5.99 -8.35 8.76
CA ASN A 71 7.22 -9.04 8.41
C ASN A 71 7.21 -9.37 6.92
N LEU A 72 8.30 -9.01 6.26
CA LEU A 72 8.54 -9.18 4.83
C LEU A 72 9.78 -10.04 4.63
N LYS A 73 9.79 -10.85 3.59
CA LYS A 73 10.97 -11.56 3.07
C LYS A 73 11.35 -10.93 1.74
N VAL A 74 12.59 -10.47 1.65
CA VAL A 74 13.08 -9.66 0.53
C VAL A 74 14.11 -10.45 -0.27
N GLY A 75 13.85 -10.57 -1.57
CA GLY A 75 14.71 -11.24 -2.54
C GLY A 75 14.73 -12.76 -2.42
N SER A 76 15.48 -13.39 -3.32
CA SER A 76 15.73 -14.84 -3.31
C SER A 76 16.52 -15.31 -2.09
N GLN A 77 17.23 -14.41 -1.41
CA GLN A 77 17.94 -14.67 -0.16
C GLN A 77 17.03 -14.62 1.08
N ALA A 78 15.72 -14.38 0.89
CA ALA A 78 14.71 -14.31 1.95
C ALA A 78 15.12 -13.40 3.12
N ARG A 79 15.76 -12.26 2.84
CA ARG A 79 16.20 -11.32 3.87
C ARG A 79 14.98 -10.78 4.61
N SER A 80 14.94 -10.98 5.91
CA SER A 80 13.84 -10.50 6.74
C SER A 80 13.87 -8.97 6.82
N ALA A 81 12.74 -8.35 6.55
CA ALA A 81 12.48 -6.94 6.79
C ALA A 81 11.19 -6.79 7.58
N VAL A 82 11.06 -5.68 8.29
CA VAL A 82 9.89 -5.32 9.06
C VAL A 82 9.41 -3.97 8.57
N CYS A 83 8.14 -3.92 8.20
CA CYS A 83 7.46 -2.69 7.88
C CYS A 83 6.42 -2.40 8.96
N THR A 84 6.31 -1.15 9.37
CA THR A 84 5.29 -0.70 10.32
C THR A 84 4.34 0.27 9.65
N THR A 85 3.05 0.14 9.93
CA THR A 85 2.01 1.08 9.46
C THR A 85 1.10 1.49 10.59
N ASP A 86 0.52 2.67 10.52
CA ASP A 86 -0.54 3.09 11.45
C ASP A 86 -1.92 2.48 11.11
N GLU A 87 -2.94 2.89 11.87
CA GLU A 87 -4.34 2.49 11.70
C GLU A 87 -4.94 2.91 10.35
N ASN A 88 -4.40 3.97 9.74
CA ASN A 88 -4.79 4.48 8.43
C ASN A 88 -4.01 3.80 7.28
N SER A 89 -3.24 2.76 7.57
CA SER A 89 -2.36 2.08 6.62
C SER A 89 -1.23 2.95 6.06
N ALA A 90 -0.88 4.05 6.73
CA ALA A 90 0.28 4.86 6.38
C ALA A 90 1.56 4.19 6.87
N VAL A 91 2.57 4.08 6.01
CA VAL A 91 3.85 3.44 6.35
C VAL A 91 4.67 4.37 7.23
N LEU A 92 4.99 3.90 8.43
CA LEU A 92 5.80 4.60 9.42
C LEU A 92 7.30 4.33 9.20
N GLY A 93 7.65 3.15 8.69
CA GLY A 93 9.03 2.81 8.36
C GLY A 93 9.20 1.39 7.84
N VAL A 94 10.33 1.16 7.18
CA VAL A 94 10.79 -0.16 6.73
C VAL A 94 12.22 -0.36 7.18
N VAL A 95 12.50 -1.46 7.86
CA VAL A 95 13.83 -1.80 8.37
C VAL A 95 14.19 -3.24 8.07
N TYR A 96 15.44 -3.52 7.71
CA TYR A 96 15.91 -4.91 7.69
C TYR A 96 15.97 -5.45 9.12
N LYS A 97 15.51 -6.69 9.31
CA LYS A 97 15.76 -7.43 10.55
C LYS A 97 17.23 -7.80 10.58
N ARG A 98 17.92 -7.49 11.68
CA ARG A 98 19.28 -7.96 11.91
C ARG A 98 19.22 -9.50 11.99
N PRO A 99 20.08 -10.24 11.26
CA PRO A 99 20.21 -11.67 11.48
C PRO A 99 20.70 -11.90 12.92
N GLU A 100 20.02 -12.80 13.63
CA GLU A 100 20.39 -13.29 14.96
C GLU A 100 21.49 -14.35 14.88
#